data_AF-A0A372RRI2-F1
#
_entry.id   AF-A0A372RRI2-F1
#
_cell.length_a   1.000
_cell.length_b   1.000
_cell.length_c   1.000
_cell.angle_alpha   90.00
_cell.angle_beta   90.00
_cell.angle_gamma   90.00
#
_symmetry.space_group_name_H-M   'P 1'
#
loop_
_entity.id
_entity.type
_entity.pdbx_description
1 polymer ?
#
loop_
_entity_poly.entity_id
_entity_poly.type
_entity_poly.pdbx_seq_one_letter_code
_entity_poly.pdbx_strand_id
1 'polypeptide(L)'
;MSDNVATSTSVPTAGLPTVEEINGWSRDRVKEFLQERRADLDLEGEDIDKIYTQRVKGSTFLDFTAVDFERWGVPGSPAKEIEKLISKIKGEQPVAVLPTKPIGVAINEAKKLFNDHSHDLIKVAKNTYEPYSAFIASDKNKYKESIDKKNIPVINGRPNLLLHNLPEEGEKGLTDYDSFKKHVAESLPRGDKTIILGTSGCGKTRLCFETLCHNFGLYLIAYPYSIGSSDLEESARWTKDNITNKSSKDAEKIAVQAVISCVVGRLLLLQHLFDVAEEHNATMVPKSWLFLQLDHIIFRDLRLIFRDVTDLESVNCCSLIIKGLNDRGILKEIFPVVYDEAQAHTAYLPATFPSAKLNQDGVRAFFSVVVRSLSRSFEEISKAIICITGSGLSLLRARDEISARGKEEPHVPTFNKFGRIETSDELFELVKSIISLKEEEKEVVLPAIDWLKF
;
A
#
# COMPACT_ATOMS: atom_id res chain seq x y z
N MET A 1 67.35 45.42 -22.64
CA MET A 1 65.92 45.75 -22.53
C MET A 1 65.14 44.56 -23.06
N SER A 2 64.09 44.20 -22.33
CA SER A 2 63.05 43.22 -22.67
C SER A 2 63.36 41.75 -22.37
N ASP A 3 63.18 41.36 -21.10
CA ASP A 3 62.74 40.00 -20.75
C ASP A 3 61.37 40.10 -20.07
N ASN A 4 60.36 39.54 -20.75
CA ASN A 4 59.00 39.39 -20.26
C ASN A 4 58.95 38.15 -19.35
N VAL A 5 58.72 38.35 -18.05
CA VAL A 5 58.31 37.28 -17.14
C VAL A 5 56.82 37.44 -16.89
N ALA A 6 56.02 36.56 -17.52
CA ALA A 6 54.62 36.40 -17.23
C ALA A 6 54.46 35.62 -15.91
N THR A 7 54.03 36.31 -14.86
CA THR A 7 53.58 35.69 -13.61
C THR A 7 52.19 35.08 -13.81
N SER A 8 52.13 33.75 -13.94
CA SER A 8 50.89 32.99 -13.81
C SER A 8 50.52 32.84 -12.34
N THR A 9 49.58 33.66 -11.85
CA THR A 9 48.94 33.42 -10.55
C THR A 9 47.88 32.33 -10.72
N SER A 10 48.24 31.09 -10.42
CA SER A 10 47.30 30.00 -10.16
C SER A 10 46.52 30.31 -8.87
N VAL A 11 45.22 30.56 -8.99
CA VAL A 11 44.31 30.73 -7.84
C VAL A 11 44.17 29.36 -7.14
N PRO A 12 44.35 29.27 -5.80
CA PRO A 12 44.16 28.02 -5.08
C PRO A 12 42.69 27.62 -5.08
N THR A 13 42.39 26.37 -5.37
CA THR A 13 41.06 25.78 -5.23
C THR A 13 40.73 25.70 -3.74
N ALA A 14 40.02 26.71 -3.21
CA ALA A 14 39.57 26.71 -1.82
C ALA A 14 38.59 25.55 -1.59
N GLY A 15 38.84 24.75 -0.55
CA GLY A 15 37.96 23.66 -0.12
C GLY A 15 36.55 24.17 0.22
N LEU A 16 35.56 23.28 0.18
CA LEU A 16 34.23 23.60 0.69
C LEU A 16 34.29 23.83 2.20
N PRO A 17 33.57 24.84 2.73
CA PRO A 17 33.48 25.05 4.17
C PRO A 17 32.64 23.94 4.82
N THR A 18 32.93 23.68 6.08
CA THR A 18 32.19 22.74 6.94
C THR A 18 30.86 23.34 7.43
N VAL A 19 29.96 22.47 7.88
CA VAL A 19 28.67 22.88 8.46
C VAL A 19 28.87 23.76 9.70
N GLU A 20 29.84 23.41 10.56
CA GLU A 20 30.20 24.15 11.76
C GLU A 20 30.67 25.57 11.42
N GLU A 21 31.47 25.73 10.37
CA GLU A 21 31.94 27.04 9.92
C GLU A 21 30.78 27.91 9.41
N ILE A 22 29.89 27.33 8.60
CA ILE A 22 28.76 28.06 8.01
C ILE A 22 27.75 28.48 9.07
N ASN A 23 27.50 27.69 10.09
CA ASN A 23 26.60 28.06 11.19
C ASN A 23 27.01 29.38 11.87
N GLY A 24 28.30 29.73 11.86
CA GLY A 24 28.81 31.00 12.38
C GLY A 24 28.69 32.20 11.43
N TRP A 25 28.24 32.01 10.18
CA TRP A 25 28.28 33.07 9.18
C TRP A 25 27.19 34.12 9.36
N SER A 26 27.61 35.38 9.21
CA SER A 26 26.70 36.51 9.01
C SER A 26 26.06 36.44 7.62
N ARG A 27 25.01 37.24 7.40
CA ARG A 27 24.41 37.39 6.08
C ARG A 27 25.37 37.92 5.02
N ASP A 28 26.32 38.77 5.45
CA ASP A 28 27.31 39.36 4.55
C ASP A 28 28.31 38.29 4.12
N ARG A 29 28.68 37.38 5.03
CA ARG A 29 29.53 36.24 4.68
C ARG A 29 28.83 35.23 3.75
N VAL A 30 27.52 35.00 3.92
CA VAL A 30 26.72 34.21 2.97
C VAL A 30 26.72 34.86 1.58
N LYS A 31 26.57 36.19 1.51
CA LYS A 31 26.63 36.94 0.25
C LYS A 31 27.99 36.79 -0.43
N GLU A 32 29.08 36.99 0.29
CA GLU A 32 30.44 36.82 -0.22
C GLU A 32 30.66 35.41 -0.75
N PHE A 33 30.22 34.39 -0.02
CA PHE A 33 30.35 33.00 -0.44
C PHE A 33 29.61 32.69 -1.75
N LEU A 34 28.40 33.22 -1.93
CA LEU A 34 27.65 33.08 -3.19
C LEU A 34 28.31 33.87 -4.34
N GLN A 35 28.95 35.01 -4.04
CA GLN A 35 29.71 35.78 -5.04
C GLN A 35 30.99 35.06 -5.47
N GLU A 36 31.70 34.44 -4.52
CA GLU A 36 32.89 33.60 -4.78
C GLU A 36 32.56 32.42 -5.71
N ARG A 37 31.32 31.91 -5.66
CA ARG A 37 30.85 30.75 -6.45
C ARG A 37 29.89 31.12 -7.57
N ARG A 38 29.80 32.39 -7.92
CA ARG A 38 28.80 32.91 -8.89
C ARG A 38 28.85 32.17 -10.23
N ALA A 39 30.04 31.90 -10.75
CA ALA A 39 30.23 31.20 -12.02
C ALA A 39 29.84 29.71 -11.93
N ASP A 40 30.14 29.06 -10.81
CA ASP A 40 29.81 27.63 -10.59
C ASP A 40 28.29 27.42 -10.43
N LEU A 41 27.60 28.42 -9.92
CA LEU A 41 26.16 28.38 -9.60
C LEU A 41 25.28 29.03 -10.65
N ASP A 42 25.86 29.55 -11.74
CA ASP A 42 25.16 30.29 -12.79
C ASP A 42 24.32 31.46 -12.26
N LEU A 43 24.83 32.16 -11.23
CA LEU A 43 24.10 33.25 -10.58
C LEU A 43 24.37 34.60 -11.24
N GLU A 44 23.36 35.46 -11.33
CA GLU A 44 23.56 36.88 -11.60
C GLU A 44 23.67 37.71 -10.31
N GLY A 45 24.20 38.93 -10.42
CA GLY A 45 24.30 39.83 -9.26
C GLY A 45 22.93 40.12 -8.64
N GLU A 46 21.90 40.24 -9.48
CA GLU A 46 20.52 40.45 -9.04
C GLU A 46 19.99 39.26 -8.23
N ASP A 47 20.34 38.03 -8.60
CA ASP A 47 19.90 36.83 -7.88
C ASP A 47 20.49 36.75 -6.48
N ILE A 48 21.77 37.13 -6.34
CA ILE A 48 22.44 37.21 -5.04
C ILE A 48 21.80 38.31 -4.18
N ASP A 49 21.41 39.44 -4.77
CA ASP A 49 20.74 40.52 -4.06
C ASP A 49 19.33 40.13 -3.59
N LYS A 50 18.59 39.33 -4.37
CA LYS A 50 17.30 38.74 -3.96
C LYS A 50 17.46 37.88 -2.70
N ILE A 51 18.47 37.00 -2.67
CA ILE A 51 18.79 36.15 -1.51
C ILE A 51 19.24 37.01 -0.31
N TYR A 52 20.10 38.00 -0.53
CA TYR A 52 20.60 38.89 0.51
C TYR A 52 19.47 39.68 1.19
N THR A 53 18.48 40.10 0.42
CA THR A 53 17.31 40.86 0.92
C THR A 53 16.47 40.05 1.91
N GLN A 54 16.51 38.72 1.84
CA GLN A 54 15.86 37.82 2.80
C GLN A 54 16.57 37.72 4.16
N ARG A 55 17.71 38.42 4.33
CA ARG A 55 18.50 38.46 5.57
C ARG A 55 18.96 37.06 6.04
N VAL A 56 19.24 36.17 5.10
CA VAL A 56 19.72 34.79 5.35
C VAL A 56 21.07 34.81 6.06
N LYS A 57 21.18 34.12 7.20
CA LYS A 57 22.46 33.86 7.89
C LYS A 57 22.90 32.43 7.63
N GLY A 58 24.14 32.07 7.90
CA GLY A 58 24.64 30.74 7.52
C GLY A 58 23.88 29.58 8.15
N SER A 59 23.44 29.70 9.41
CA SER A 59 22.62 28.68 10.05
C SER A 59 21.29 28.41 9.33
N THR A 60 20.66 29.45 8.77
CA THR A 60 19.42 29.29 7.99
C THR A 60 19.68 29.02 6.51
N PHE A 61 20.83 29.44 5.98
CA PHE A 61 21.26 29.17 4.61
C PHE A 61 21.26 27.67 4.32
N LEU A 62 21.77 26.87 5.27
CA LEU A 62 21.83 25.42 5.14
C LEU A 62 20.45 24.76 5.11
N ASP A 63 19.39 25.41 5.55
CA ASP A 63 18.04 24.81 5.62
C ASP A 63 17.21 25.03 4.35
N PHE A 64 17.66 25.89 3.44
CA PHE A 64 16.89 26.27 2.26
C PHE A 64 17.03 25.27 1.11
N THR A 65 15.93 25.11 0.38
CA THR A 65 15.79 24.25 -0.79
C THR A 65 15.69 25.08 -2.07
N ALA A 66 15.79 24.44 -3.24
CA ALA A 66 15.59 25.12 -4.51
C ALA A 66 14.24 25.87 -4.58
N VAL A 67 13.19 25.32 -3.95
CA VAL A 67 11.85 25.94 -3.89
C VAL A 67 11.85 27.27 -3.14
N ASP A 68 12.65 27.39 -2.08
CA ASP A 68 12.76 28.63 -1.31
C ASP A 68 13.43 29.73 -2.15
N PHE A 69 14.49 29.38 -2.89
CA PHE A 69 15.19 30.31 -3.77
C PHE A 69 14.33 30.73 -4.97
N GLU A 70 13.61 29.80 -5.59
CA GLU A 70 12.65 30.11 -6.67
C GLU A 70 11.55 31.06 -6.19
N ARG A 71 11.05 30.87 -4.98
CA ARG A 71 10.06 31.77 -4.35
C ARG A 71 10.59 33.19 -4.18
N TRP A 72 11.90 33.38 -4.04
CA TRP A 72 12.53 34.70 -3.96
C TRP A 72 12.88 35.29 -5.33
N GLY A 73 12.53 34.60 -6.42
CA GLY A 73 12.76 35.06 -7.79
C GLY A 73 14.12 34.69 -8.35
N VAL A 74 14.81 33.70 -7.77
CA VAL A 74 16.01 33.08 -8.37
C VAL A 74 15.56 32.09 -9.45
N PRO A 75 16.15 32.09 -10.66
CA PRO A 75 15.80 31.11 -11.69
C PRO A 75 16.03 29.66 -11.23
N GLY A 76 15.19 28.73 -11.69
CA GLY A 76 15.17 27.36 -11.17
C GLY A 76 16.43 26.54 -11.40
N SER A 77 17.25 26.85 -12.42
CA SER A 77 18.54 26.18 -12.63
C SER A 77 19.57 26.60 -11.57
N PRO A 78 19.87 27.90 -11.38
CA PRO A 78 20.69 28.39 -10.27
C PRO A 78 20.20 27.96 -8.88
N ALA A 79 18.89 27.96 -8.64
CA ALA A 79 18.30 27.51 -7.38
C ALA A 79 18.66 26.05 -7.04
N LYS A 80 18.64 25.16 -8.03
CA LYS A 80 19.06 23.75 -7.88
C LYS A 80 20.55 23.59 -7.67
N GLU A 81 21.38 24.43 -8.30
CA GLU A 81 22.83 24.39 -8.07
C GLU A 81 23.20 24.86 -6.66
N ILE A 82 22.50 25.86 -6.11
CA ILE A 82 22.66 26.26 -4.70
C ILE A 82 22.27 25.11 -3.76
N GLU A 83 21.13 24.44 -4.00
CA GLU A 83 20.69 23.30 -3.19
C GLU A 83 21.71 22.15 -3.22
N LYS A 84 22.24 21.81 -4.41
CA LYS A 84 23.31 20.80 -4.53
C LYS A 84 24.57 21.18 -3.76
N LEU A 85 24.96 22.46 -3.80
CA LEU A 85 26.10 22.98 -3.05
C LEU A 85 25.87 22.81 -1.54
N ILE A 86 24.69 23.14 -1.03
CA ILE A 86 24.31 22.95 0.37
C ILE A 86 24.38 21.46 0.76
N SER A 87 23.83 20.56 -0.06
CA SER A 87 23.93 19.12 0.18
C SER A 87 25.38 18.62 0.21
N LYS A 88 26.22 19.11 -0.71
CA LYS A 88 27.64 18.74 -0.76
C LYS A 88 28.40 19.21 0.49
N ILE A 89 28.08 20.40 0.99
CA ILE A 89 28.61 20.96 2.24
C ILE A 89 28.18 20.13 3.45
N LYS A 90 26.93 19.66 3.47
CA LYS A 90 26.40 18.77 4.52
C LYS A 90 26.96 17.35 4.47
N GLY A 91 27.74 17.00 3.46
CA GLY A 91 28.21 15.63 3.23
C GLY A 91 27.10 14.68 2.77
N GLU A 92 25.98 15.22 2.28
CA GLU A 92 24.91 14.44 1.66
C GLU A 92 25.42 13.93 0.30
N GLN A 93 25.50 12.60 0.13
CA GLN A 93 25.83 12.04 -1.19
C GLN A 93 24.76 12.46 -2.21
N PRO A 94 25.15 12.72 -3.48
CA PRO A 94 24.19 13.09 -4.52
C PRO A 94 23.06 12.05 -4.55
N VAL A 95 21.85 12.56 -4.37
CA VAL A 95 20.60 11.82 -4.42
C VAL A 95 20.65 10.90 -5.63
N ALA A 96 20.65 9.58 -5.41
CA ALA A 96 20.24 8.67 -6.45
C ALA A 96 18.80 9.07 -6.80
N VAL A 97 18.63 9.82 -7.90
CA VAL A 97 17.33 10.06 -8.50
C VAL A 97 16.77 8.66 -8.74
N LEU A 98 15.74 8.29 -7.97
CA LEU A 98 15.01 7.05 -8.24
C LEU A 98 14.69 7.05 -9.73
N PRO A 99 15.08 6.01 -10.50
CA PRO A 99 14.77 5.97 -11.91
C PRO A 99 13.25 6.16 -12.06
N THR A 100 12.85 7.25 -12.71
CA THR A 100 11.44 7.55 -12.93
C THR A 100 11.03 7.00 -14.29
N LYS A 101 10.30 5.89 -14.27
CA LYS A 101 9.67 5.30 -15.45
C LYS A 101 8.37 6.08 -15.74
N PRO A 102 8.16 6.62 -16.96
CA PRO A 102 6.89 7.25 -17.31
C PRO A 102 5.72 6.26 -17.20
N ILE A 103 4.58 6.71 -16.67
CA ILE A 103 3.40 5.84 -16.47
C ILE A 103 2.94 5.15 -17.77
N GLY A 104 3.01 5.82 -18.92
CA GLY A 104 2.63 5.23 -20.21
C GLY A 104 3.49 4.04 -20.62
N VAL A 105 4.78 4.04 -20.26
CA VAL A 105 5.68 2.89 -20.50
C VAL A 105 5.29 1.73 -19.60
N ALA A 106 5.03 1.98 -18.33
CA ALA A 106 4.58 0.97 -17.37
C ALA A 106 3.25 0.33 -17.80
N ILE A 107 2.28 1.12 -18.27
CA ILE A 107 1.01 0.61 -18.80
C ILE A 107 1.24 -0.32 -20.00
N ASN A 108 2.15 0.04 -20.91
CA ASN A 108 2.45 -0.80 -22.07
C ASN A 108 3.16 -2.10 -21.68
N GLU A 109 4.05 -2.08 -20.69
CA GLU A 109 4.65 -3.29 -20.11
C GLU A 109 3.60 -4.17 -19.43
N ALA A 110 2.68 -3.58 -18.65
CA ALA A 110 1.59 -4.30 -18.02
C ALA A 110 0.66 -4.96 -19.05
N LYS A 111 0.34 -4.28 -20.16
CA LYS A 111 -0.44 -4.86 -21.26
C LYS A 111 0.25 -6.06 -21.92
N LYS A 112 1.58 -6.04 -22.05
CA LYS A 112 2.34 -7.21 -22.54
C LYS A 112 2.21 -8.38 -21.55
N LEU A 113 2.40 -8.10 -20.25
CA LEU A 113 2.22 -9.09 -19.20
C LEU A 113 0.79 -9.68 -19.20
N PHE A 114 -0.23 -8.87 -19.45
CA PHE A 114 -1.61 -9.35 -19.56
C PHE A 114 -1.77 -10.33 -20.75
N ASN A 115 -1.14 -10.04 -21.88
CA ASN A 115 -1.15 -10.95 -23.03
C ASN A 115 -0.46 -12.29 -22.71
N ASP A 116 0.66 -12.25 -21.98
CA ASP A 116 1.41 -13.44 -21.56
C ASP A 116 0.55 -14.34 -20.64
N HIS A 117 -0.36 -13.75 -19.86
CA HIS A 117 -1.31 -14.45 -18.99
C HIS A 117 -2.74 -14.55 -19.55
N SER A 118 -2.95 -14.23 -20.83
CA SER A 118 -4.28 -14.06 -21.44
C SER A 118 -5.22 -15.24 -21.21
N HIS A 119 -4.70 -16.47 -21.29
CA HIS A 119 -5.49 -17.68 -21.06
C HIS A 119 -6.19 -17.69 -19.69
N ASP A 120 -5.45 -17.36 -18.62
CA ASP A 120 -6.00 -17.36 -17.26
C ASP A 120 -6.87 -16.12 -17.02
N LEU A 121 -6.50 -14.97 -17.59
CA LEU A 121 -7.31 -13.75 -17.51
C LEU A 121 -8.67 -13.91 -18.21
N ILE A 122 -8.73 -14.61 -19.35
CA ILE A 122 -10.00 -14.97 -20.02
C ILE A 122 -10.85 -15.86 -19.11
N LYS A 123 -10.24 -16.85 -18.43
CA LYS A 123 -10.98 -17.69 -17.48
C LYS A 123 -11.56 -16.87 -16.34
N VAL A 124 -10.81 -15.92 -15.81
CA VAL A 124 -11.30 -15.01 -14.74
C VAL A 124 -12.45 -14.16 -15.24
N ALA A 125 -12.30 -13.52 -16.40
CA ALA A 125 -13.32 -12.69 -17.03
C ALA A 125 -14.63 -13.46 -17.28
N LYS A 126 -14.52 -14.77 -17.58
CA LYS A 126 -15.64 -15.68 -17.82
C LYS A 126 -16.13 -16.43 -16.57
N ASN A 127 -15.57 -16.16 -15.39
CA ASN A 127 -15.88 -16.84 -14.13
C ASN A 127 -15.66 -18.37 -14.15
N THR A 128 -14.63 -18.81 -14.86
CA THR A 128 -14.22 -20.21 -14.99
C THR A 128 -12.79 -20.44 -14.48
N TYR A 129 -12.26 -19.48 -13.72
CA TYR A 129 -10.93 -19.56 -13.13
C TYR A 129 -10.98 -20.37 -11.84
N GLU A 130 -10.48 -21.59 -11.91
CA GLU A 130 -10.40 -22.54 -10.79
C GLU A 130 -8.92 -22.86 -10.50
N PRO A 131 -8.24 -22.08 -9.64
CA PRO A 131 -6.81 -22.28 -9.39
C PRO A 131 -6.52 -23.43 -8.42
N TYR A 132 -7.53 -23.90 -7.68
CA TYR A 132 -7.34 -24.86 -6.59
C TYR A 132 -7.86 -26.25 -6.95
N SER A 133 -7.06 -27.27 -6.70
CA SER A 133 -7.53 -28.65 -6.69
C SER A 133 -8.42 -28.93 -5.47
N ALA A 134 -9.36 -29.86 -5.60
CA ALA A 134 -10.12 -30.37 -4.46
C ALA A 134 -9.29 -31.31 -3.57
N PHE A 135 -9.52 -31.25 -2.27
CA PHE A 135 -8.94 -32.16 -1.29
C PHE A 135 -9.53 -33.55 -1.47
N ILE A 136 -8.64 -34.56 -1.42
CA ILE A 136 -9.02 -35.97 -1.51
C ILE A 136 -8.65 -36.63 -0.17
N ALA A 137 -9.65 -37.09 0.56
CA ALA A 137 -9.46 -37.81 1.80
C ALA A 137 -8.82 -39.19 1.55
N SER A 138 -8.05 -39.66 2.53
CA SER A 138 -7.44 -41.00 2.52
C SER A 138 -8.48 -42.10 2.31
N ASP A 139 -8.15 -43.12 1.52
CA ASP A 139 -9.02 -44.30 1.30
C ASP A 139 -9.36 -45.07 2.58
N LYS A 140 -8.54 -44.89 3.63
CA LYS A 140 -8.79 -45.48 4.96
C LYS A 140 -9.80 -44.68 5.78
N ASN A 141 -10.19 -43.47 5.36
CA ASN A 141 -11.13 -42.64 6.09
C ASN A 141 -12.57 -43.10 5.79
N LYS A 142 -13.29 -43.53 6.83
CA LYS A 142 -14.70 -43.97 6.72
C LYS A 142 -15.65 -42.90 6.15
N TYR A 143 -15.28 -41.63 6.20
CA TYR A 143 -16.06 -40.50 5.67
C TYR A 143 -15.54 -39.98 4.33
N LYS A 144 -14.62 -40.70 3.64
CA LYS A 144 -14.00 -40.24 2.39
C LYS A 144 -14.99 -39.69 1.38
N GLU A 145 -16.04 -40.45 1.05
CA GLU A 145 -17.02 -40.04 0.04
C GLU A 145 -17.75 -38.74 0.45
N SER A 146 -18.08 -38.59 1.74
CA SER A 146 -18.73 -37.37 2.26
C SER A 146 -17.80 -36.16 2.20
N ILE A 147 -16.52 -36.35 2.57
CA ILE A 147 -15.50 -35.29 2.57
C ILE A 147 -15.15 -34.86 1.14
N ASP A 148 -14.91 -35.81 0.24
CA ASP A 148 -14.53 -35.52 -1.15
C ASP A 148 -15.64 -34.76 -1.87
N LYS A 149 -16.92 -35.09 -1.60
CA LYS A 149 -18.09 -34.36 -2.14
C LYS A 149 -18.15 -32.88 -1.74
N LYS A 150 -17.43 -32.46 -0.69
CA LYS A 150 -17.37 -31.05 -0.27
C LYS A 150 -16.47 -30.19 -1.15
N ASN A 151 -15.64 -30.79 -2.03
CA ASN A 151 -14.72 -30.06 -2.90
C ASN A 151 -13.91 -28.99 -2.15
N ILE A 152 -13.35 -29.36 -0.99
CA ILE A 152 -12.59 -28.43 -0.14
C ILE A 152 -11.32 -28.01 -0.91
N PRO A 153 -11.07 -26.71 -1.15
CA PRO A 153 -9.90 -26.27 -1.88
C PRO A 153 -8.59 -26.67 -1.19
N VAL A 154 -7.57 -27.01 -1.96
CA VAL A 154 -6.22 -27.30 -1.48
C VAL A 154 -5.28 -26.16 -1.85
N ILE A 155 -4.55 -25.66 -0.86
CA ILE A 155 -3.49 -24.66 -1.03
C ILE A 155 -2.22 -25.23 -0.41
N ASN A 156 -1.09 -25.20 -1.14
CA ASN A 156 0.20 -25.71 -0.67
C ASN A 156 0.12 -27.14 -0.10
N GLY A 157 -0.68 -27.99 -0.74
CA GLY A 157 -0.89 -29.38 -0.34
C GLY A 157 -1.76 -29.57 0.92
N ARG A 158 -2.42 -28.53 1.43
CA ARG A 158 -3.29 -28.60 2.62
C ARG A 158 -4.71 -28.15 2.30
N PRO A 159 -5.75 -28.82 2.85
CA PRO A 159 -7.13 -28.36 2.71
C PRO A 159 -7.31 -26.98 3.37
N ASN A 160 -8.08 -26.12 2.73
CA ASN A 160 -8.28 -24.74 3.16
C ASN A 160 -9.77 -24.40 3.31
N LEU A 161 -10.22 -24.39 4.57
CA LEU A 161 -11.62 -24.09 4.89
C LEU A 161 -11.98 -22.60 4.75
N LEU A 162 -11.00 -21.69 4.68
CA LEU A 162 -11.30 -20.26 4.44
C LEU A 162 -11.90 -20.06 3.05
N LEU A 163 -11.45 -20.83 2.06
CA LEU A 163 -11.94 -20.75 0.68
C LEU A 163 -13.13 -21.68 0.39
N HIS A 164 -13.39 -22.64 1.27
CA HIS A 164 -14.50 -23.57 1.11
C HIS A 164 -15.85 -22.84 1.22
N ASN A 165 -16.73 -23.07 0.26
CA ASN A 165 -18.10 -22.55 0.24
C ASN A 165 -18.16 -21.02 0.44
N LEU A 166 -17.30 -20.28 -0.27
CA LEU A 166 -17.42 -18.83 -0.36
C LEU A 166 -18.67 -18.46 -1.18
N PRO A 167 -19.46 -17.46 -0.74
CA PRO A 167 -20.72 -17.11 -1.38
C PRO A 167 -20.51 -16.53 -2.78
N GLU A 168 -21.50 -16.68 -3.64
CA GLU A 168 -21.64 -15.83 -4.83
C GLU A 168 -22.23 -14.46 -4.48
N GLU A 169 -22.26 -13.55 -5.46
CA GLU A 169 -22.84 -12.22 -5.27
C GLU A 169 -24.33 -12.32 -4.87
N GLY A 170 -24.62 -11.97 -3.63
CA GLY A 170 -25.98 -11.93 -3.06
C GLY A 170 -26.35 -13.17 -2.24
N GLU A 171 -25.51 -14.20 -2.21
CA GLU A 171 -25.70 -15.37 -1.37
C GLU A 171 -25.24 -15.14 0.08
N LYS A 172 -25.76 -15.90 1.04
CA LYS A 172 -25.29 -15.80 2.43
C LYS A 172 -23.97 -16.56 2.61
N GLY A 173 -22.98 -15.88 3.17
CA GLY A 173 -21.74 -16.48 3.65
C GLY A 173 -21.86 -17.10 5.06
N LEU A 174 -20.72 -17.48 5.61
CA LEU A 174 -20.57 -17.98 6.99
C LEU A 174 -20.45 -16.85 8.03
N THR A 175 -20.05 -15.64 7.60
CA THR A 175 -19.88 -14.50 8.50
C THR A 175 -21.07 -13.54 8.41
N ASP A 176 -21.20 -12.66 9.41
CA ASP A 176 -22.25 -11.64 9.45
C ASP A 176 -21.90 -10.42 8.55
N TYR A 177 -21.84 -10.69 7.24
CA TYR A 177 -21.59 -9.68 6.22
C TYR A 177 -22.66 -8.58 6.22
N ASP A 178 -23.92 -8.91 6.49
CA ASP A 178 -25.01 -7.92 6.53
C ASP A 178 -24.78 -6.87 7.64
N SER A 179 -24.39 -7.30 8.85
CA SER A 179 -24.00 -6.37 9.91
C SER A 179 -22.76 -5.56 9.54
N PHE A 180 -21.78 -6.16 8.86
CA PHE A 180 -20.60 -5.44 8.40
C PHE A 180 -20.95 -4.37 7.37
N LYS A 181 -21.77 -4.71 6.37
CA LYS A 181 -22.28 -3.79 5.35
C LYS A 181 -23.02 -2.61 6.00
N LYS A 182 -23.89 -2.89 6.97
CA LYS A 182 -24.59 -1.84 7.74
C LYS A 182 -23.59 -0.94 8.50
N HIS A 183 -22.63 -1.54 9.19
CA HIS A 183 -21.58 -0.81 9.90
C HIS A 183 -20.78 0.12 8.98
N VAL A 184 -20.40 -0.36 7.79
CA VAL A 184 -19.70 0.45 6.79
C VAL A 184 -20.57 1.59 6.29
N ALA A 185 -21.84 1.34 5.97
CA ALA A 185 -22.77 2.38 5.53
C ALA A 185 -22.96 3.50 6.58
N GLU A 186 -23.00 3.14 7.87
CA GLU A 186 -23.08 4.10 8.98
C GLU A 186 -21.75 4.84 9.23
N SER A 187 -20.63 4.25 8.82
CA SER A 187 -19.27 4.74 9.05
C SER A 187 -18.73 5.62 7.93
N LEU A 188 -19.09 5.34 6.67
CA LEU A 188 -18.62 6.06 5.48
C LEU A 188 -18.78 7.59 5.56
N PRO A 189 -19.90 8.15 6.08
CA PRO A 189 -20.02 9.60 6.25
C PRO A 189 -19.02 10.21 7.24
N ARG A 190 -18.40 9.39 8.10
CA ARG A 190 -17.46 9.80 9.15
C ARG A 190 -16.00 9.54 8.77
N GLY A 191 -15.75 8.72 7.75
CA GLY A 191 -14.41 8.40 7.26
C GLY A 191 -14.39 7.22 6.29
N ASP A 192 -13.29 7.12 5.55
CA ASP A 192 -12.97 6.10 4.53
C ASP A 192 -12.30 4.85 5.11
N LYS A 193 -12.34 4.65 6.44
CA LYS A 193 -11.61 3.58 7.14
C LYS A 193 -12.48 2.85 8.14
N THR A 194 -12.26 1.55 8.27
CA THR A 194 -12.83 0.72 9.34
C THR A 194 -11.79 -0.29 9.82
N ILE A 195 -11.77 -0.54 11.13
CA ILE A 195 -10.93 -1.56 11.74
C ILE A 195 -11.77 -2.81 11.95
N ILE A 196 -11.32 -3.94 11.41
CA ILE A 196 -11.91 -5.25 11.61
C ILE A 196 -11.09 -5.97 12.68
N LEU A 197 -11.58 -5.97 13.92
CA LEU A 197 -10.83 -6.39 15.10
C LEU A 197 -11.43 -7.62 15.77
N GLY A 198 -10.58 -8.60 16.04
CA GLY A 198 -10.95 -9.80 16.80
C GLY A 198 -9.75 -10.71 17.02
N THR A 199 -9.93 -11.75 17.84
CA THR A 199 -8.89 -12.77 18.12
C THR A 199 -8.54 -13.58 16.87
N SER A 200 -7.38 -14.25 16.86
CA SER A 200 -7.06 -15.16 15.76
C SER A 200 -8.10 -16.27 15.67
N GLY A 201 -8.52 -16.64 14.46
CA GLY A 201 -9.56 -17.65 14.22
C GLY A 201 -11.01 -17.15 14.30
N CYS A 202 -11.28 -15.91 14.74
CA CYS A 202 -12.66 -15.42 14.90
C CYS A 202 -13.38 -15.04 13.58
N GLY A 203 -12.80 -15.36 12.41
CA GLY A 203 -13.44 -15.10 11.11
C GLY A 203 -13.11 -13.78 10.41
N LYS A 204 -12.10 -13.00 10.84
CA LYS A 204 -11.71 -11.72 10.20
C LYS A 204 -11.41 -11.85 8.70
N THR A 205 -10.47 -12.71 8.34
CA THR A 205 -10.07 -12.95 6.94
C THR A 205 -11.24 -13.53 6.14
N ARG A 206 -12.03 -14.41 6.75
CA ARG A 206 -13.23 -14.96 6.12
C ARG A 206 -14.24 -13.86 5.79
N LEU A 207 -14.52 -12.95 6.71
CA LEU A 207 -15.39 -11.79 6.48
C LEU A 207 -14.86 -10.92 5.33
N CYS A 208 -13.54 -10.72 5.24
CA CYS A 208 -12.94 -9.97 4.15
C CYS A 208 -13.12 -10.66 2.80
N PHE A 209 -12.96 -11.98 2.74
CA PHE A 209 -13.22 -12.76 1.53
C PHE A 209 -14.69 -12.69 1.12
N GLU A 210 -15.61 -12.89 2.06
CA GLU A 210 -17.05 -12.79 1.77
C GLU A 210 -17.44 -11.39 1.32
N THR A 211 -16.88 -10.35 1.94
CA THR A 211 -17.06 -8.95 1.51
C THR A 211 -16.60 -8.75 0.06
N LEU A 212 -15.49 -9.37 -0.35
CA LEU A 212 -14.95 -9.31 -1.71
C LEU A 212 -15.65 -10.28 -2.69
N CYS A 213 -16.41 -11.25 -2.21
CA CYS A 213 -17.34 -12.04 -3.03
C CYS A 213 -18.60 -11.23 -3.38
N HIS A 214 -18.98 -10.28 -2.52
CA HIS A 214 -20.12 -9.40 -2.76
C HIS A 214 -19.78 -8.11 -3.52
N ASN A 215 -18.52 -7.68 -3.51
CA ASN A 215 -18.11 -6.39 -4.07
C ASN A 215 -16.77 -6.51 -4.77
N PHE A 216 -16.64 -5.89 -5.95
CA PHE A 216 -15.31 -5.66 -6.52
C PHE A 216 -14.50 -4.76 -5.59
N GLY A 217 -13.28 -5.15 -5.30
CA GLY A 217 -12.41 -4.47 -4.35
C GLY A 217 -10.99 -5.04 -4.39
N LEU A 218 -10.09 -4.51 -3.57
CA LEU A 218 -8.70 -4.97 -3.52
C LEU A 218 -8.43 -5.77 -2.25
N TYR A 219 -7.64 -6.84 -2.38
CA TYR A 219 -7.13 -7.61 -1.25
C TYR A 219 -5.61 -7.54 -1.18
N LEU A 220 -5.10 -6.88 -0.15
CA LEU A 220 -3.68 -6.73 0.16
C LEU A 220 -3.39 -7.41 1.50
N ILE A 221 -2.38 -8.27 1.55
CA ILE A 221 -2.00 -9.01 2.74
C ILE A 221 -0.62 -8.54 3.24
N ALA A 222 -0.53 -8.20 4.52
CA ALA A 222 0.73 -7.76 5.13
C ALA A 222 1.62 -8.92 5.57
N TYR A 223 1.03 -10.09 5.82
CA TYR A 223 1.72 -11.23 6.43
C TYR A 223 2.03 -12.34 5.41
N PRO A 224 3.30 -12.74 5.23
CA PRO A 224 3.72 -13.59 4.12
C PRO A 224 3.25 -15.05 4.19
N TYR A 225 2.73 -15.48 5.34
CA TYR A 225 2.25 -16.86 5.53
C TYR A 225 0.72 -16.99 5.43
N SER A 226 0.03 -15.90 5.17
CA SER A 226 -1.40 -15.87 4.91
C SER A 226 -1.69 -16.09 3.42
N ILE A 227 -2.95 -16.40 3.10
CA ILE A 227 -3.39 -16.61 1.71
C ILE A 227 -3.49 -15.24 1.03
N GLY A 228 -2.87 -15.09 -0.14
CA GLY A 228 -2.82 -13.81 -0.86
C GLY A 228 -1.52 -13.67 -1.66
N SER A 229 -1.55 -12.78 -2.65
CA SER A 229 -0.31 -12.35 -3.31
C SER A 229 0.67 -11.73 -2.31
N SER A 230 1.96 -12.05 -2.45
CA SER A 230 3.06 -11.52 -1.65
C SER A 230 3.51 -10.11 -2.10
N ASP A 231 2.79 -9.46 -3.01
CA ASP A 231 3.21 -8.19 -3.62
C ASP A 231 3.47 -7.07 -2.59
N LEU A 232 2.55 -6.86 -1.65
CA LEU A 232 2.71 -5.83 -0.62
C LEU A 232 3.85 -6.15 0.35
N GLU A 233 3.98 -7.41 0.75
CA GLU A 233 5.01 -7.86 1.67
C GLU A 233 6.41 -7.75 1.04
N GLU A 234 6.55 -8.17 -0.21
CA GLU A 234 7.80 -8.02 -0.93
C GLU A 234 8.11 -6.53 -1.21
N SER A 235 7.08 -5.67 -1.32
CA SER A 235 7.26 -4.22 -1.44
C SER A 235 7.74 -3.60 -0.13
N ALA A 236 7.30 -4.12 1.02
CA ALA A 236 7.83 -3.76 2.33
C ALA A 236 9.30 -4.17 2.47
N ARG A 237 9.67 -5.39 2.06
CA ARG A 237 11.08 -5.84 2.03
C ARG A 237 11.94 -4.96 1.13
N TRP A 238 11.47 -4.73 -0.10
CA TRP A 238 12.18 -3.86 -1.04
C TRP A 238 12.39 -2.46 -0.46
N THR A 239 11.38 -1.91 0.21
CA THR A 239 11.51 -0.62 0.92
C THR A 239 12.66 -0.69 1.92
N LYS A 240 12.65 -1.66 2.83
CA LYS A 240 13.71 -1.84 3.83
C LYS A 240 15.11 -1.86 3.20
N ASP A 241 15.27 -2.58 2.09
CA ASP A 241 16.56 -2.72 1.43
C ASP A 241 17.03 -1.42 0.75
N ASN A 242 16.11 -0.54 0.36
CA ASN A 242 16.40 0.65 -0.45
C ASN A 242 16.40 1.99 0.33
N ILE A 243 16.02 1.96 1.61
CA ILE A 243 16.02 3.16 2.46
C ILE A 243 17.30 3.34 3.30
N THR A 244 18.25 2.42 3.21
CA THR A 244 19.53 2.52 3.94
C THR A 244 20.25 3.83 3.59
N ASN A 245 20.65 4.60 4.61
CA ASN A 245 21.28 5.93 4.47
C ASN A 245 20.43 7.00 3.76
N LYS A 246 19.10 6.81 3.66
CA LYS A 246 18.18 7.82 3.14
C LYS A 246 17.64 8.70 4.26
N SER A 247 17.31 9.95 3.93
CA SER A 247 16.56 10.81 4.85
C SER A 247 15.18 10.20 5.13
N SER A 248 14.55 10.55 6.26
CA SER A 248 13.21 10.03 6.58
C SER A 248 12.15 10.40 5.51
N LYS A 249 12.30 11.59 4.88
CA LYS A 249 11.43 12.02 3.77
C LYS A 249 11.64 11.18 2.51
N ASP A 250 12.89 10.88 2.15
CA ASP A 250 13.19 10.03 0.99
C ASP A 250 12.77 8.59 1.23
N ALA A 251 12.95 8.09 2.45
CA ALA A 251 12.49 6.78 2.86
C ALA A 251 10.96 6.68 2.74
N GLU A 252 10.22 7.71 3.18
CA GLU A 252 8.77 7.77 2.99
C GLU A 252 8.39 7.75 1.51
N LYS A 253 9.07 8.52 0.66
CA LYS A 253 8.80 8.53 -0.79
C LYS A 253 8.98 7.15 -1.42
N ILE A 254 10.07 6.45 -1.10
CA ILE A 254 10.36 5.08 -1.55
C ILE A 254 9.24 4.13 -1.09
N ALA A 255 8.87 4.21 0.18
CA ALA A 255 7.83 3.36 0.76
C ALA A 255 6.45 3.61 0.13
N VAL A 256 6.07 4.88 -0.05
CA VAL A 256 4.82 5.28 -0.72
C VAL A 256 4.77 4.75 -2.15
N GLN A 257 5.87 4.91 -2.91
CA GLN A 257 5.98 4.42 -4.27
C GLN A 257 5.84 2.89 -4.32
N ALA A 258 6.47 2.16 -3.38
CA ALA A 258 6.35 0.71 -3.28
C ALA A 258 4.90 0.26 -3.01
N VAL A 259 4.18 0.92 -2.10
CA VAL A 259 2.77 0.58 -1.79
C VAL A 259 1.85 0.89 -2.97
N ILE A 260 1.97 2.08 -3.55
CA ILE A 260 1.09 2.51 -4.64
C ILE A 260 1.29 1.64 -5.89
N SER A 261 2.50 1.12 -6.13
CA SER A 261 2.76 0.20 -7.24
C SER A 261 1.86 -1.06 -7.20
N CYS A 262 1.59 -1.60 -6.00
CA CYS A 262 0.67 -2.71 -5.81
C CYS A 262 -0.78 -2.31 -6.14
N VAL A 263 -1.18 -1.10 -5.75
CA VAL A 263 -2.55 -0.58 -5.96
C VAL A 263 -2.82 -0.33 -7.44
N VAL A 264 -1.97 0.45 -8.11
CA VAL A 264 -2.17 0.82 -9.51
C VAL A 264 -2.15 -0.39 -10.43
N GLY A 265 -1.24 -1.35 -10.19
CA GLY A 265 -1.18 -2.61 -10.95
C GLY A 265 -2.47 -3.42 -10.83
N ARG A 266 -3.03 -3.54 -9.63
CA ARG A 266 -4.30 -4.25 -9.38
C ARG A 266 -5.49 -3.56 -10.03
N LEU A 267 -5.57 -2.23 -9.94
CA LEU A 267 -6.65 -1.47 -10.57
C LEU A 267 -6.60 -1.57 -12.10
N LEU A 268 -5.41 -1.47 -12.69
CA LEU A 268 -5.25 -1.60 -14.13
C LEU A 268 -5.62 -3.01 -14.61
N LEU A 269 -5.23 -4.06 -13.87
CA LEU A 269 -5.63 -5.43 -14.18
C LEU A 269 -7.14 -5.63 -14.05
N LEU A 270 -7.76 -5.07 -13.01
CA LEU A 270 -9.22 -5.13 -12.83
C LEU A 270 -9.95 -4.47 -14.01
N GLN A 271 -9.52 -3.28 -14.43
CA GLN A 271 -10.07 -2.61 -15.61
C GLN A 271 -9.91 -3.48 -16.86
N HIS A 272 -8.71 -4.03 -17.08
CA HIS A 272 -8.46 -4.90 -18.22
C HIS A 272 -9.35 -6.14 -18.23
N LEU A 273 -9.58 -6.77 -17.08
CA LEU A 273 -10.48 -7.93 -16.99
C LEU A 273 -11.92 -7.60 -17.38
N PHE A 274 -12.40 -6.40 -17.04
CA PHE A 274 -13.71 -5.94 -17.51
C PHE A 274 -13.76 -5.72 -19.02
N ASP A 275 -12.67 -5.24 -19.62
CA ASP A 275 -12.59 -5.10 -21.07
C ASP A 275 -12.59 -6.48 -21.75
N VAL A 276 -11.82 -7.44 -21.22
CA VAL A 276 -11.82 -8.85 -21.69
C VAL A 276 -13.20 -9.49 -21.54
N ALA A 277 -13.92 -9.21 -20.45
CA ALA A 277 -15.26 -9.74 -20.24
C ALA A 277 -16.24 -9.21 -21.30
N GLU A 278 -16.18 -7.91 -21.61
CA GLU A 278 -16.99 -7.32 -22.69
C GLU A 278 -16.67 -7.94 -24.05
N GLU A 279 -15.39 -8.11 -24.39
CA GLU A 279 -14.95 -8.77 -25.63
C GLU A 279 -15.49 -10.21 -25.77
N HIS A 280 -15.69 -10.90 -24.64
CA HIS A 280 -16.16 -12.28 -24.61
C HIS A 280 -17.66 -12.41 -24.28
N ASN A 281 -18.42 -11.31 -24.26
CA ASN A 281 -19.84 -11.28 -23.86
C ASN A 281 -20.10 -11.97 -22.51
N ALA A 282 -19.20 -11.77 -21.55
CA ALA A 282 -19.29 -12.29 -20.20
C ALA A 282 -19.54 -11.17 -19.19
N THR A 283 -20.16 -11.52 -18.07
CA THR A 283 -20.31 -10.64 -16.91
C THR A 283 -19.43 -11.17 -15.79
N MET A 284 -18.42 -10.41 -15.38
CA MET A 284 -17.57 -10.81 -14.25
C MET A 284 -18.35 -10.85 -12.95
N VAL A 285 -17.97 -11.77 -12.06
CA VAL A 285 -18.39 -11.77 -10.65
C VAL A 285 -17.22 -11.43 -9.72
N PRO A 286 -17.47 -10.77 -8.57
CA PRO A 286 -16.40 -10.38 -7.66
C PRO A 286 -15.57 -11.56 -7.13
N LYS A 287 -16.19 -12.73 -6.92
CA LYS A 287 -15.53 -13.95 -6.46
C LYS A 287 -14.39 -14.41 -7.38
N SER A 288 -14.57 -14.35 -8.70
CA SER A 288 -13.51 -14.70 -9.67
C SER A 288 -12.31 -13.76 -9.55
N TRP A 289 -12.58 -12.47 -9.33
CA TRP A 289 -11.53 -11.47 -9.09
C TRP A 289 -10.81 -11.69 -7.76
N LEU A 290 -11.53 -12.05 -6.68
CA LEU A 290 -10.92 -12.46 -5.42
C LEU A 290 -9.96 -13.64 -5.63
N PHE A 291 -10.39 -14.70 -6.31
CA PHE A 291 -9.55 -15.89 -6.53
C PHE A 291 -8.27 -15.58 -7.30
N LEU A 292 -8.32 -14.69 -8.30
CA LEU A 292 -7.11 -14.23 -8.97
C LEU A 292 -6.15 -13.58 -7.97
N GLN A 293 -6.64 -12.63 -7.15
CA GLN A 293 -5.85 -11.89 -6.15
C GLN A 293 -5.18 -12.77 -5.08
N LEU A 294 -5.68 -13.98 -4.86
CA LEU A 294 -5.20 -14.87 -3.82
C LEU A 294 -4.00 -15.75 -4.22
N ASP A 295 -3.85 -16.05 -5.52
CA ASP A 295 -2.93 -17.13 -5.94
C ASP A 295 -2.18 -16.88 -7.26
N HIS A 296 -2.43 -15.76 -7.95
CA HIS A 296 -1.82 -15.55 -9.27
C HIS A 296 -0.52 -14.74 -9.22
N ILE A 297 0.51 -15.21 -9.92
CA ILE A 297 1.85 -14.60 -9.94
C ILE A 297 1.87 -13.17 -10.46
N ILE A 298 0.95 -12.82 -11.37
CA ILE A 298 0.88 -11.54 -12.08
C ILE A 298 0.96 -10.31 -11.17
N PHE A 299 0.45 -10.37 -9.94
CA PHE A 299 0.53 -9.24 -9.00
C PHE A 299 1.96 -8.94 -8.56
N ARG A 300 2.81 -9.97 -8.45
CA ARG A 300 4.23 -9.81 -8.13
C ARG A 300 4.99 -9.15 -9.27
N ASP A 301 4.60 -9.39 -10.51
CA ASP A 301 5.22 -8.79 -11.69
C ASP A 301 4.68 -7.38 -11.94
N LEU A 302 3.38 -7.16 -11.76
CA LEU A 302 2.76 -5.83 -11.89
C LEU A 302 3.36 -4.81 -10.94
N ARG A 303 3.57 -5.17 -9.66
CA ARG A 303 4.21 -4.24 -8.72
C ARG A 303 5.60 -3.82 -9.22
N LEU A 304 6.37 -4.71 -9.86
CA LEU A 304 7.72 -4.41 -10.36
C LEU A 304 7.66 -3.46 -11.57
N ILE A 305 6.67 -3.65 -12.44
CA ILE A 305 6.43 -2.78 -13.59
C ILE A 305 6.17 -1.33 -13.13
N PHE A 306 5.30 -1.16 -12.14
CA PHE A 306 4.88 0.15 -11.62
C PHE A 306 5.80 0.71 -10.51
N ARG A 307 6.69 -0.11 -9.95
CA ARG A 307 7.56 0.29 -8.83
C ARG A 307 8.36 1.55 -9.14
N ASP A 308 8.82 1.70 -10.38
CA ASP A 308 9.71 2.80 -10.75
C ASP A 308 8.91 4.02 -11.31
N VAL A 309 7.57 3.99 -11.27
CA VAL A 309 6.72 5.13 -11.63
C VAL A 309 6.55 6.05 -10.43
N THR A 310 6.48 7.36 -10.67
CA THR A 310 6.29 8.32 -9.57
C THR A 310 4.96 8.10 -8.84
N ASP A 311 4.93 8.41 -7.53
CA ASP A 311 3.72 8.30 -6.72
C ASP A 311 2.60 9.21 -7.23
N LEU A 312 2.93 10.41 -7.72
CA LEU A 312 1.95 11.34 -8.28
C LEU A 312 1.30 10.79 -9.55
N GLU A 313 2.09 10.31 -10.51
CA GLU A 313 1.54 9.72 -11.74
C GLU A 313 0.72 8.46 -11.44
N SER A 314 1.17 7.65 -10.47
CA SER A 314 0.47 6.43 -10.09
C SER A 314 -0.88 6.73 -9.42
N VAL A 315 -0.95 7.72 -8.52
CA VAL A 315 -2.23 8.15 -7.90
C VAL A 315 -3.17 8.72 -8.96
N ASN A 316 -2.67 9.57 -9.87
CA ASN A 316 -3.49 10.09 -10.96
C ASN A 316 -4.02 8.96 -11.86
N CYS A 317 -3.21 7.94 -12.12
CA CYS A 317 -3.63 6.76 -12.85
C CYS A 317 -4.72 5.98 -12.10
N CYS A 318 -4.56 5.76 -10.80
CA CYS A 318 -5.59 5.16 -9.95
C CYS A 318 -6.92 5.93 -10.09
N SER A 319 -6.91 7.25 -9.87
CA SER A 319 -8.10 8.11 -9.99
C SER A 319 -8.79 7.97 -11.34
N LEU A 320 -8.04 7.94 -12.45
CA LEU A 320 -8.61 7.78 -13.79
C LEU A 320 -9.26 6.41 -14.00
N ILE A 321 -8.58 5.34 -13.59
CA ILE A 321 -9.10 3.96 -13.72
C ILE A 321 -10.39 3.82 -12.92
N ILE A 322 -10.35 4.23 -11.66
CA ILE A 322 -11.47 4.21 -10.74
C ILE A 322 -12.67 4.98 -11.27
N LYS A 323 -12.44 6.19 -11.79
CA LYS A 323 -13.50 6.99 -12.41
C LYS A 323 -14.14 6.23 -13.56
N GLY A 324 -13.32 5.62 -14.44
CA GLY A 324 -13.82 4.77 -15.52
C GLY A 324 -14.65 3.57 -15.03
N LEU A 325 -14.22 2.90 -13.97
CA LEU A 325 -14.98 1.80 -13.35
C LEU A 325 -16.32 2.30 -12.77
N ASN A 326 -16.33 3.46 -12.11
CA ASN A 326 -17.54 4.06 -11.57
C ASN A 326 -18.52 4.48 -12.66
N ASP A 327 -18.02 5.12 -13.73
CA ASP A 327 -18.82 5.59 -14.86
C ASP A 327 -19.47 4.41 -15.61
N ARG A 328 -18.84 3.23 -15.61
CA ARG A 328 -19.40 1.96 -16.12
C ARG A 328 -20.41 1.30 -15.17
N GLY A 329 -20.66 1.88 -13.99
CA GLY A 329 -21.58 1.32 -12.99
C GLY A 329 -21.05 0.07 -12.29
N ILE A 330 -19.75 -0.23 -12.41
CA ILE A 330 -19.12 -1.41 -11.78
C ILE A 330 -19.04 -1.25 -10.26
N LEU A 331 -18.79 -0.01 -9.81
CA LEU A 331 -18.72 0.31 -8.38
C LEU A 331 -20.15 0.49 -7.83
N LYS A 332 -20.74 -0.58 -7.30
CA LYS A 332 -22.12 -0.61 -6.80
C LYS A 332 -22.29 0.15 -5.48
N GLU A 333 -22.13 -0.53 -4.35
CA GLU A 333 -22.41 0.01 -3.01
C GLU A 333 -21.13 0.45 -2.31
N ILE A 334 -20.16 -0.46 -2.18
CA ILE A 334 -18.86 -0.19 -1.58
C ILE A 334 -17.74 -0.73 -2.47
N PHE A 335 -16.57 -0.09 -2.40
CA PHE A 335 -15.33 -0.60 -2.96
C PHE A 335 -14.36 -0.92 -1.81
N PRO A 336 -14.37 -2.17 -1.30
CA PRO A 336 -13.53 -2.54 -0.17
C PRO A 336 -12.07 -2.65 -0.59
N VAL A 337 -11.19 -1.98 0.16
CA VAL A 337 -9.74 -2.09 0.05
C VAL A 337 -9.26 -2.76 1.32
N VAL A 338 -9.10 -4.08 1.27
CA VAL A 338 -8.71 -4.90 2.41
C VAL A 338 -7.20 -4.82 2.59
N TYR A 339 -6.79 -4.43 3.79
CA TYR A 339 -5.42 -4.50 4.28
C TYR A 339 -5.40 -5.53 5.44
N ASP A 340 -5.20 -6.78 5.06
CA ASP A 340 -5.31 -7.94 5.96
C ASP A 340 -4.01 -8.19 6.74
N GLU A 341 -4.14 -8.73 7.96
CA GLU A 341 -3.05 -8.98 8.91
C GLU A 341 -2.14 -7.76 9.15
N ALA A 342 -2.72 -6.56 9.12
CA ALA A 342 -2.01 -5.29 9.14
C ALA A 342 -1.12 -5.08 10.38
N GLN A 343 -1.40 -5.80 11.48
CA GLN A 343 -0.54 -5.78 12.67
C GLN A 343 0.89 -6.26 12.38
N ALA A 344 1.14 -7.01 11.30
CA ALA A 344 2.49 -7.38 10.90
C ALA A 344 3.35 -6.14 10.57
N HIS A 345 2.74 -5.11 10.00
CA HIS A 345 3.44 -3.89 9.60
C HIS A 345 3.53 -2.82 10.70
N THR A 346 2.84 -2.98 11.83
CA THR A 346 2.94 -2.04 12.96
C THR A 346 4.28 -2.15 13.68
N ALA A 347 4.93 -3.31 13.58
CA ALA A 347 6.28 -3.56 14.09
C ALA A 347 7.34 -3.54 12.97
N TYR A 348 6.95 -3.32 11.71
CA TYR A 348 7.87 -3.34 10.57
C TYR A 348 8.41 -1.95 10.27
N LEU A 349 9.73 -1.84 10.10
CA LEU A 349 10.44 -0.55 9.99
C LEU A 349 9.96 0.44 11.08
N PRO A 350 10.05 0.06 12.37
CA PRO A 350 9.60 0.93 13.44
C PRO A 350 10.44 2.20 13.40
N ALA A 351 9.86 3.32 13.81
CA ALA A 351 10.61 4.55 13.98
C ALA A 351 11.41 4.98 12.72
N THR A 352 10.83 4.78 11.52
CA THR A 352 11.51 5.08 10.24
C THR A 352 10.91 6.28 9.51
N PHE A 353 9.59 6.40 9.48
CA PHE A 353 8.87 7.37 8.64
C PHE A 353 8.44 8.61 9.43
N PRO A 354 8.34 9.80 8.83
CA PRO A 354 8.06 11.01 9.58
C PRO A 354 6.61 11.06 10.08
N SER A 355 6.38 11.56 11.30
CA SER A 355 5.03 11.92 11.77
C SER A 355 4.74 13.40 11.55
N ALA A 356 3.59 13.71 10.95
CA ALA A 356 3.08 15.07 10.85
C ALA A 356 2.59 15.69 12.18
N LYS A 357 2.49 14.94 13.28
CA LYS A 357 1.87 15.38 14.55
C LYS A 357 2.85 15.68 15.68
N LEU A 358 4.12 15.33 15.55
CA LEU A 358 5.10 15.47 16.63
C LEU A 358 6.30 16.27 16.15
N ASN A 359 6.35 17.55 16.53
CA ASN A 359 7.54 18.42 16.42
C ASN A 359 8.72 17.95 17.29
N GLN A 360 8.65 16.73 17.85
CA GLN A 360 9.69 16.05 18.61
C GLN A 360 9.61 14.55 18.28
N ASP A 361 10.56 14.04 17.50
CA ASP A 361 10.98 12.62 17.42
C ASP A 361 9.92 11.52 17.13
N GLY A 362 8.72 11.87 16.65
CA GLY A 362 7.69 10.89 16.33
C GLY A 362 7.91 10.21 14.99
N VAL A 363 8.79 9.23 14.92
CA VAL A 363 8.92 8.39 13.72
C VAL A 363 7.95 7.20 13.78
N ARG A 364 7.31 6.87 12.64
CA ARG A 364 6.22 5.88 12.51
C ARG A 364 6.68 4.60 11.81
N ALA A 365 5.93 3.53 12.02
CA ALA A 365 6.13 2.23 11.36
C ALA A 365 5.62 2.23 9.92
N PHE A 366 6.01 1.21 9.13
CA PHE A 366 5.56 1.02 7.74
C PHE A 366 4.03 0.97 7.61
N PHE A 367 3.34 0.47 8.63
CA PHE A 367 1.88 0.49 8.73
C PHE A 367 1.26 1.86 8.38
N SER A 368 1.82 2.94 8.93
CA SER A 368 1.31 4.31 8.70
C SER A 368 1.42 4.74 7.23
N VAL A 369 2.52 4.35 6.57
CA VAL A 369 2.74 4.63 5.15
C VAL A 369 1.73 3.89 4.29
N VAL A 370 1.44 2.62 4.60
CA VAL A 370 0.44 1.83 3.88
C VAL A 370 -0.93 2.50 3.99
N VAL A 371 -1.40 2.77 5.21
CA VAL A 371 -2.72 3.40 5.44
C VAL A 371 -2.84 4.74 4.70
N ARG A 372 -1.81 5.59 4.79
CA ARG A 372 -1.79 6.89 4.09
C ARG A 372 -1.82 6.74 2.58
N SER A 373 -1.05 5.79 2.05
CA SER A 373 -0.98 5.52 0.61
C SER A 373 -2.31 5.01 0.07
N LEU A 374 -2.99 4.14 0.82
CA LEU A 374 -4.33 3.68 0.48
C LEU A 374 -5.32 4.85 0.51
N SER A 375 -5.38 5.63 1.59
CA SER A 375 -6.30 6.79 1.65
C SER A 375 -6.07 7.78 0.52
N ARG A 376 -4.82 8.07 0.16
CA ARG A 376 -4.51 8.97 -0.96
C ARG A 376 -4.94 8.36 -2.31
N SER A 377 -4.79 7.05 -2.49
CA SER A 377 -5.14 6.38 -3.75
C SER A 377 -6.66 6.29 -4.00
N PHE A 378 -7.46 6.40 -2.93
CA PHE A 378 -8.90 6.22 -2.98
C PHE A 378 -9.69 7.45 -2.48
N GLU A 379 -9.02 8.60 -2.29
CA GLU A 379 -9.62 9.81 -1.72
C GLU A 379 -10.82 10.33 -2.51
N GLU A 380 -10.78 10.18 -3.84
CA GLU A 380 -11.84 10.66 -4.75
C GLU A 380 -13.04 9.69 -4.85
N ILE A 381 -13.01 8.57 -4.12
CA ILE A 381 -14.07 7.54 -4.17
C ILE A 381 -14.89 7.59 -2.90
N SER A 382 -16.06 8.21 -2.98
CA SER A 382 -17.02 8.23 -1.88
C SER A 382 -17.47 6.84 -1.41
N LYS A 383 -17.35 5.83 -2.27
CA LYS A 383 -17.71 4.43 -1.99
C LYS A 383 -16.54 3.58 -1.48
N ALA A 384 -15.30 4.06 -1.51
CA ALA A 384 -14.17 3.27 -1.07
C ALA A 384 -14.10 3.18 0.45
N ILE A 385 -13.80 1.99 0.96
CA ILE A 385 -13.60 1.74 2.38
C ILE A 385 -12.33 0.94 2.58
N ILE A 386 -11.40 1.48 3.38
CA ILE A 386 -10.17 0.80 3.75
C ILE A 386 -10.48 -0.06 4.97
N CYS A 387 -10.49 -1.38 4.75
CA CYS A 387 -10.75 -2.39 5.77
C CYS A 387 -9.42 -2.86 6.35
N ILE A 388 -9.04 -2.33 7.52
CA ILE A 388 -7.80 -2.68 8.19
C ILE A 388 -8.09 -3.83 9.15
N THR A 389 -7.50 -5.00 8.92
CA THR A 389 -7.72 -6.16 9.79
C THR A 389 -6.49 -6.39 10.67
N GLY A 390 -6.71 -7.03 11.81
CA GLY A 390 -5.61 -7.60 12.57
C GLY A 390 -6.01 -8.14 13.92
N SER A 391 -5.05 -8.76 14.61
CA SER A 391 -5.28 -9.36 15.93
C SER A 391 -4.84 -8.43 17.07
N GLY A 392 -5.72 -8.21 18.05
CA GLY A 392 -5.37 -7.80 19.41
C GLY A 392 -5.03 -6.31 19.67
N LEU A 393 -4.26 -6.09 20.74
CA LEU A 393 -3.84 -4.79 21.28
C LEU A 393 -2.86 -4.02 20.37
N SER A 394 -2.11 -4.69 19.49
CA SER A 394 -1.12 -4.05 18.61
C SER A 394 -1.78 -3.14 17.59
N LEU A 395 -2.89 -3.57 16.97
CA LEU A 395 -3.66 -2.74 16.05
C LEU A 395 -4.40 -1.61 16.78
N LEU A 396 -4.88 -1.88 18.01
CA LEU A 396 -5.46 -0.86 18.88
C LEU A 396 -4.44 0.23 19.28
N ARG A 397 -3.18 -0.15 19.54
CA ARG A 397 -2.09 0.80 19.79
C ARG A 397 -1.70 1.58 18.55
N ALA A 398 -1.71 0.93 17.38
CA ALA A 398 -1.49 1.59 16.10
C ALA A 398 -2.66 2.48 15.66
N ARG A 399 -3.81 2.45 16.36
CA ARG A 399 -4.99 3.27 16.05
C ARG A 399 -4.68 4.75 16.05
N ASP A 400 -3.78 5.20 16.91
CA ASP A 400 -3.33 6.59 16.99
C ASP A 400 -2.50 7.02 15.76
N GLU A 401 -1.94 6.05 15.02
CA GLU A 401 -1.16 6.26 13.79
C GLU A 401 -2.01 6.22 12.52
N ILE A 402 -3.29 5.80 12.59
CA ILE A 402 -4.21 5.68 11.43
C ILE A 402 -4.61 7.05 10.85
N SER A 403 -4.34 8.14 11.59
CA SER A 403 -4.55 9.53 11.13
C SER A 403 -3.72 9.81 9.87
N ALA A 404 -4.34 9.64 8.70
CA ALA A 404 -3.75 9.87 7.39
C ALA A 404 -3.68 11.37 7.03
N ARG A 405 -4.49 12.19 7.68
CA ARG A 405 -4.56 13.65 7.51
C ARG A 405 -3.93 14.34 8.72
N GLY A 406 -3.33 15.51 8.54
CA GLY A 406 -2.83 16.39 9.61
C GLY A 406 -3.92 16.96 10.54
N LYS A 407 -5.15 16.45 10.45
CA LYS A 407 -6.28 16.74 11.34
C LYS A 407 -6.57 15.48 12.16
N GLU A 408 -7.02 15.63 13.39
CA GLU A 408 -7.53 14.50 14.18
C GLU A 408 -8.69 13.85 13.40
N GLU A 409 -8.50 12.62 12.91
CA GLU A 409 -9.61 11.79 12.48
C GLU A 409 -10.38 11.38 13.74
N PRO A 410 -11.66 11.79 13.89
CA PRO A 410 -12.46 11.38 15.03
C PRO A 410 -12.66 9.87 14.92
N HIS A 411 -12.20 9.13 15.94
CA HIS A 411 -12.46 7.71 16.20
C HIS A 411 -12.74 6.83 14.96
N VAL A 412 -11.70 6.18 14.41
CA VAL A 412 -11.87 5.16 13.36
C VAL A 412 -12.81 4.05 13.86
N PRO A 413 -13.94 3.79 13.17
CA PRO A 413 -14.93 2.83 13.62
C PRO A 413 -14.36 1.41 13.62
N THR A 414 -14.77 0.61 14.60
CA THR A 414 -14.29 -0.76 14.78
C THR A 414 -15.46 -1.74 14.66
N PHE A 415 -15.27 -2.76 13.83
CA PHE A 415 -16.19 -3.88 13.66
C PHE A 415 -15.62 -5.13 14.33
N ASN A 416 -16.46 -5.82 15.12
CA ASN A 416 -16.08 -7.00 15.88
C ASN A 416 -17.18 -8.09 15.92
N LYS A 417 -18.16 -8.01 15.02
CA LYS A 417 -19.32 -8.92 14.96
C LYS A 417 -19.19 -9.89 13.78
N PHE A 418 -18.44 -10.97 13.94
CA PHE A 418 -18.14 -11.90 12.84
C PHE A 418 -19.20 -12.98 12.60
N GLY A 419 -20.28 -12.99 13.39
CA GLY A 419 -21.10 -14.16 13.64
C GLY A 419 -20.60 -14.88 14.90
N ARG A 420 -21.53 -15.30 15.77
CA ARG A 420 -21.23 -16.12 16.95
C ARG A 420 -22.00 -17.41 16.83
N ILE A 421 -21.34 -18.49 17.19
CA ILE A 421 -22.00 -19.77 17.43
C ILE A 421 -22.30 -19.77 18.93
N GLU A 422 -23.54 -19.46 19.29
CA GLU A 422 -23.95 -19.27 20.68
C GLU A 422 -24.40 -20.59 21.31
N THR A 423 -24.88 -21.53 20.49
CA THR A 423 -25.44 -22.80 20.96
C THR A 423 -24.67 -24.01 20.44
N SER A 424 -24.72 -25.12 21.19
CA SER A 424 -24.13 -26.38 20.70
C SER A 424 -24.86 -26.89 19.47
N ASP A 425 -26.15 -26.57 19.34
CA ASP A 425 -26.98 -26.92 18.20
C ASP A 425 -26.54 -26.18 16.93
N GLU A 426 -26.28 -24.86 17.02
CA GLU A 426 -25.70 -24.11 15.90
C GLU A 426 -24.34 -24.66 15.46
N LEU A 427 -23.49 -25.02 16.43
CA LEU A 427 -22.19 -25.62 16.12
C LEU A 427 -22.36 -27.02 15.49
N PHE A 428 -23.32 -27.80 15.98
CA PHE A 428 -23.61 -29.13 15.44
C PHE A 428 -24.18 -29.05 14.03
N GLU A 429 -25.06 -28.10 13.74
CA GLU A 429 -25.55 -27.84 12.38
C GLU A 429 -24.44 -27.35 11.46
N LEU A 430 -23.52 -26.50 11.94
CA LEU A 430 -22.32 -26.14 11.19
C LEU A 430 -21.45 -27.37 10.90
N VAL A 431 -21.17 -28.22 11.89
CA VAL A 431 -20.36 -29.42 11.69
C VAL A 431 -21.06 -30.40 10.75
N LYS A 432 -22.39 -30.59 10.86
CA LYS A 432 -23.19 -31.38 9.91
C LYS A 432 -23.13 -30.84 8.49
N SER A 433 -23.09 -29.52 8.34
CA SER A 433 -22.94 -28.89 7.03
C SER A 433 -21.57 -29.21 6.40
N ILE A 434 -20.57 -29.59 7.20
CA ILE A 434 -19.21 -29.91 6.76
C ILE A 434 -18.98 -31.43 6.66
N ILE A 435 -19.53 -32.22 7.58
CA ILE A 435 -19.35 -33.68 7.69
C ILE A 435 -20.74 -34.30 7.85
N SER A 436 -21.08 -35.32 7.06
CA SER A 436 -22.39 -35.99 7.17
C SER A 436 -22.51 -36.80 8.47
N LEU A 437 -22.73 -36.10 9.59
CA LEU A 437 -23.02 -36.69 10.89
C LEU A 437 -24.49 -37.13 10.96
N LYS A 438 -24.73 -38.32 11.47
CA LYS A 438 -26.07 -38.79 11.82
C LYS A 438 -26.50 -38.14 13.13
N GLU A 439 -27.82 -38.00 13.35
CA GLU A 439 -28.35 -37.52 14.64
C GLU A 439 -27.92 -38.41 15.81
N GLU A 440 -27.74 -39.70 15.56
CA GLU A 440 -27.25 -40.68 16.52
C GLU A 440 -25.84 -40.35 17.03
N GLU A 441 -25.03 -39.67 16.22
CA GLU A 441 -23.66 -39.28 16.55
C GLU A 441 -23.62 -37.95 17.33
N LYS A 442 -24.76 -37.26 17.48
CA LYS A 442 -24.86 -35.96 18.16
C LYS A 442 -24.31 -36.02 19.58
N GLU A 443 -24.73 -37.01 20.37
CA GLU A 443 -24.28 -37.13 21.77
C GLU A 443 -22.78 -37.43 21.92
N VAL A 444 -22.17 -38.04 20.90
CA VAL A 444 -20.73 -38.39 20.91
C VAL A 444 -19.87 -37.20 20.47
N VAL A 445 -20.37 -36.38 19.55
CA VAL A 445 -19.62 -35.26 18.97
C VAL A 445 -19.87 -33.96 19.75
N LEU A 446 -21.05 -33.80 20.38
CA LEU A 446 -21.41 -32.62 21.20
C LEU A 446 -20.34 -32.23 22.23
N PRO A 447 -19.74 -33.16 23.01
CA PRO A 447 -18.69 -32.80 23.94
C PRO A 447 -17.42 -32.24 23.26
N ALA A 448 -17.03 -32.79 22.10
CA ALA A 448 -15.89 -32.29 21.32
C ALA A 448 -16.22 -30.95 20.63
N ILE A 449 -17.48 -30.75 20.28
CA ILE A 449 -18.06 -29.52 19.76
C ILE A 449 -18.11 -28.43 20.84
N ASP A 450 -18.54 -28.74 22.06
CA ASP A 450 -18.56 -27.79 23.17
C ASP A 450 -17.15 -27.31 23.54
N TRP A 451 -16.12 -28.13 23.31
CA TRP A 451 -14.71 -27.72 23.39
C TRP A 451 -14.29 -26.69 22.33
N LEU A 452 -15.06 -26.49 21.27
CA LEU A 452 -14.79 -25.48 20.23
C LEU A 452 -15.51 -24.15 20.50
N LYS A 453 -16.35 -24.07 21.54
CA LYS A 453 -16.94 -22.81 22.01
C LYS A 453 -15.91 -22.01 22.81
N PHE A 454 -15.08 -21.23 22.12
CA PHE A 454 -14.15 -20.27 22.73
C PHE A 454 -14.27 -18.89 22.11
#